data_AF-A0A1F8MNY7-F1
#
_entry.id   AF-A0A1F8MNY7-F1
#
_cell.length_a   1.000
_cell.length_b   1.000
_cell.length_c   1.000
_cell.angle_alpha   90.00
_cell.angle_beta   90.00
_cell.angle_gamma   90.00
#
_symmetry.space_group_name_H-M   'P 1'
#
loop_
_entity.id
_entity.type
_entity.pdbx_description
1 polymer ?
#
loop_
_entity_poly.entity_id
_entity_poly.type
_entity_poly.pdbx_seq_one_letter_code
_entity_poly.pdbx_strand_id
1 'polypeptide(L)'
;MTLQEWTHSREKDAHRELVQENAGEISAWLRIRYGGASGQFEIFAAPGLGDLGRLVDYALAVLKTRRPVYCLVPEYQQQLRRILEERSFYQAGAYSCLSKQLAVRVHESRLVPSRA
;
A
#
# COMPACT_ATOMS: atom_id res chain seq x y z
N MET A 1 -3.24 -16.95 -9.23
CA MET A 1 -2.29 -15.85 -9.50
C MET A 1 -0.92 -16.32 -9.09
N THR A 2 -0.02 -16.49 -10.04
CA THR A 2 1.38 -16.87 -9.82
C THR A 2 2.24 -15.64 -9.51
N LEU A 3 3.42 -15.83 -8.92
CA LEU A 3 4.37 -14.74 -8.65
C LEU A 3 4.75 -13.98 -9.93
N GLN A 4 4.84 -14.68 -11.05
CA GLN A 4 5.14 -14.11 -12.35
C GLN A 4 3.99 -13.24 -12.87
N GLU A 5 2.75 -13.73 -12.78
CA GLU A 5 1.55 -12.97 -13.12
C GLU A 5 1.38 -11.71 -12.26
N TRP A 6 1.70 -11.82 -10.96
CA TRP A 6 1.71 -10.68 -10.03
C TRP A 6 2.81 -9.67 -10.38
N THR A 7 3.98 -10.13 -10.79
CA THR A 7 5.10 -9.24 -11.16
C THR A 7 4.80 -8.49 -12.46
N HIS A 8 4.19 -9.15 -13.44
CA HIS A 8 3.84 -8.57 -14.73
C HIS A 8 2.66 -7.58 -14.67
N SER A 9 1.79 -7.70 -13.65
CA SER A 9 0.69 -6.77 -13.42
C SER A 9 1.11 -5.49 -12.69
N ARG A 10 2.34 -5.42 -12.15
CA ARG A 10 2.85 -4.22 -11.48
C ARG A 10 3.16 -3.11 -12.50
N GLU A 11 2.78 -1.89 -12.16
CA GLU A 11 3.15 -0.69 -12.94
C GLU A 11 4.68 -0.59 -13.11
N LYS A 12 5.11 -0.21 -14.31
CA LYS A 12 6.52 -0.15 -14.73
C LYS A 12 7.32 1.02 -14.14
N ASP A 13 6.73 1.79 -13.23
CA ASP A 13 7.38 2.96 -12.65
C ASP A 13 8.59 2.57 -11.82
N ALA A 14 9.64 3.40 -11.86
CA ALA A 14 10.80 3.20 -11.01
C ALA A 14 10.37 3.32 -9.54
N HIS A 15 10.60 2.23 -8.81
CA HIS A 15 10.25 2.13 -7.41
C HIS A 15 11.32 1.40 -6.63
N ARG A 16 11.37 1.67 -5.33
CA ARG A 16 12.18 0.97 -4.35
C ARG A 16 11.24 0.42 -3.29
N GLU A 17 11.44 -0.83 -2.91
CA GLU A 17 10.73 -1.49 -1.81
C GLU A 17 11.72 -1.93 -0.74
N LEU A 18 11.34 -1.74 0.51
CA LEU A 18 12.11 -2.08 1.69
C LEU A 18 11.18 -2.77 2.69
N VAL A 19 11.72 -3.80 3.34
CA VAL A 19 11.05 -4.51 4.43
C VAL A 19 11.94 -4.35 5.65
N GLN A 20 11.32 -3.95 6.76
CA GLN A 20 11.97 -3.95 8.06
C GLN A 20 11.52 -5.21 8.81
N GLU A 21 12.49 -5.99 9.24
CA GLU A 21 12.28 -7.17 10.06
C GLU A 21 12.71 -6.88 11.50
N ASN A 22 11.93 -7.37 12.46
CA ASN A 22 12.26 -7.35 13.87
C ASN A 22 11.98 -8.73 14.46
N ALA A 23 12.99 -9.35 15.08
CA ALA A 23 12.90 -10.69 15.66
C ALA A 23 12.34 -11.78 14.71
N GLY A 24 12.62 -11.66 13.41
CA GLY A 24 12.14 -12.61 12.39
C GLY A 24 10.72 -12.34 11.88
N GLU A 25 10.07 -11.28 12.33
CA GLU A 25 8.76 -10.84 11.83
C GLU A 25 8.88 -9.54 11.02
N ILE A 26 8.06 -9.42 9.97
CA ILE A 26 7.95 -8.19 9.20
C ILE A 26 7.25 -7.14 10.06
N SER A 27 8.00 -6.14 10.51
CA SER A 27 7.49 -5.05 11.33
C SER A 27 7.06 -3.83 10.50
N ALA A 28 7.65 -3.64 9.32
CA ALA A 28 7.24 -2.60 8.39
C ALA A 28 7.58 -2.92 6.94
N TRP A 29 6.87 -2.24 6.05
CA TRP A 29 7.10 -2.19 4.62
C TRP A 29 7.04 -0.74 4.15
N LEU A 30 8.00 -0.36 3.32
CA LEU A 30 8.09 0.96 2.71
C LEU A 30 8.26 0.78 1.20
N ARG A 31 7.38 1.44 0.44
CA ARG A 31 7.52 1.57 -1.00
C ARG A 31 7.70 3.03 -1.36
N ILE A 32 8.70 3.31 -2.17
CA ILE A 32 9.00 4.65 -2.70
C ILE A 32 8.88 4.57 -4.21
N ARG A 33 8.01 5.38 -4.79
CA ARG A 33 7.85 5.55 -6.23
C ARG A 33 8.47 6.89 -6.62
N TYR A 34 9.31 6.86 -7.65
CA TYR A 34 9.95 8.05 -8.18
C TYR A 34 9.89 8.01 -9.70
N GLY A 35 9.04 8.85 -10.27
CA GLY A 35 8.88 9.01 -11.71
C GLY A 35 8.46 10.44 -12.01
N GLY A 36 9.19 11.13 -12.88
CA GLY A 36 8.94 12.54 -13.18
C GLY A 36 9.40 13.51 -12.07
N ALA A 37 8.67 14.62 -11.92
CA ALA A 37 9.02 15.71 -11.00
C ALA A 37 8.56 15.47 -9.55
N SER A 38 7.45 14.75 -9.36
CA SER A 38 6.89 14.41 -8.06
C SER A 38 7.49 13.12 -7.49
N GLY A 39 7.32 12.94 -6.18
CA GLY A 39 7.67 11.72 -5.48
C GLY A 39 6.45 11.17 -4.73
N GLN A 40 6.40 9.85 -4.54
CA GLN A 40 5.39 9.23 -3.71
C GLN A 40 6.00 8.14 -2.84
N PHE A 41 5.48 7.97 -1.64
CA PHE A 41 5.78 6.79 -0.84
C PHE A 41 4.56 6.28 -0.08
N GLU A 42 4.59 4.99 0.23
CA GLU A 42 3.56 4.24 0.95
C GLU A 42 4.26 3.49 2.09
N ILE A 43 3.69 3.56 3.29
CA ILE A 43 4.21 2.86 4.46
C ILE A 43 3.10 2.00 5.05
N PHE A 44 3.47 0.76 5.37
CA PHE A 44 2.69 -0.11 6.23
C PHE A 44 3.57 -0.52 7.40
N ALA A 45 3.11 -0.33 8.62
CA ALA A 45 3.86 -0.68 9.83
C ALA A 45 2.93 -1.37 10.82
N ALA A 46 3.47 -2.35 11.55
CA ALA A 46 2.78 -2.95 12.67
C ALA A 46 2.44 -1.87 13.71
N PRO A 47 1.25 -1.94 14.36
CA PRO A 47 0.90 -1.03 15.43
C PRO A 47 1.98 -1.02 16.53
N GLY A 48 2.31 0.16 17.05
CA GLY A 48 3.30 0.29 18.11
C GLY A 48 4.76 0.23 17.65
N LEU A 49 5.03 0.19 16.33
CA LEU A 49 6.39 0.37 15.82
C LEU A 49 6.91 1.77 16.20
N GLY A 50 7.88 1.81 17.12
CA GLY A 50 8.49 3.07 17.58
C GLY A 50 9.29 3.80 16.50
N ASP A 51 9.68 3.11 15.43
CA ASP A 51 10.61 3.64 14.42
C ASP A 51 9.93 4.23 13.16
N LEU A 52 8.60 4.41 13.20
CA LEU A 52 7.83 4.89 12.06
C LEU A 52 8.32 6.24 11.53
N GLY A 53 8.75 7.15 12.42
CA GLY A 53 9.32 8.43 12.03
C GLY A 53 10.58 8.30 11.19
N ARG A 54 11.48 7.37 11.52
CA ARG A 54 12.71 7.14 10.75
C ARG A 54 12.44 6.58 9.36
N LEU A 55 11.40 5.75 9.21
CA LEU A 55 10.97 5.27 7.88
C LEU A 55 10.48 6.42 7.00
N VAL A 56 9.73 7.36 7.58
CA VAL A 56 9.31 8.58 6.86
C VAL A 56 10.53 9.43 6.49
N ASP A 57 11.45 9.67 7.43
CA ASP A 57 12.67 10.45 7.17
C ASP A 57 13.53 9.83 6.08
N TYR A 58 13.66 8.50 6.09
CA TYR A 58 14.34 7.76 5.04
C TYR A 58 13.67 7.98 3.68
N ALA A 59 12.33 7.85 3.61
CA ALA A 59 11.59 8.07 2.36
C ALA A 59 11.79 9.49 1.81
N LEU A 60 11.75 10.50 2.69
CA LEU A 60 11.99 11.90 2.32
C LEU A 60 13.43 12.15 1.85
N ALA A 61 14.41 11.49 2.48
CA ALA A 61 15.81 11.59 2.06
C ALA A 61 16.02 11.03 0.65
N VAL A 62 15.37 9.91 0.32
CA VAL A 62 15.38 9.33 -1.04
C VAL A 62 14.69 10.26 -2.04
N LEU A 63 13.60 10.92 -1.64
CA LEU A 63 12.81 11.84 -2.47
C LEU A 63 13.27 13.31 -2.40
N LYS A 64 14.48 13.59 -1.89
CA LYS A 64 14.93 14.98 -1.63
C LYS A 64 14.88 15.91 -2.84
N THR A 65 15.07 15.39 -4.06
CA THR A 65 15.07 16.15 -5.31
C THR A 65 13.70 16.18 -6.01
N ARG A 66 12.67 15.58 -5.40
CA ARG A 66 11.32 15.47 -5.99
C ARG A 66 10.36 16.38 -5.26
N ARG A 67 9.55 17.14 -6.00
CA ARG A 67 8.52 18.03 -5.45
C ARG A 67 7.33 18.11 -6.41
N PRO A 68 6.09 18.03 -5.90
CA PRO A 68 5.71 17.71 -4.51
C PRO A 68 5.96 16.24 -4.15
N VAL A 69 5.96 15.92 -2.85
CA VAL A 69 6.01 14.54 -2.33
C VAL A 69 4.65 14.16 -1.75
N TYR A 70 4.12 13.02 -2.15
CA TYR A 70 2.84 12.50 -1.69
C TYR A 70 3.02 11.25 -0.82
N CYS A 71 2.15 11.10 0.16
CA CYS A 71 2.04 9.89 0.98
C CYS A 71 0.57 9.49 1.11
N LEU A 72 0.25 8.21 0.84
CA LEU A 72 -1.08 7.68 1.09
C LEU A 72 -1.17 7.24 2.55
N VAL A 73 -2.18 7.75 3.25
CA VAL A 73 -2.41 7.48 4.67
C VAL A 73 -3.83 6.96 4.85
N PRO A 74 -4.02 5.66 5.14
CA PRO A 74 -5.32 5.13 5.54
C PRO A 74 -5.84 5.81 6.81
N GLU A 75 -7.16 5.98 6.93
CA GLU A 75 -7.79 6.70 8.05
C GLU A 75 -7.44 6.13 9.43
N TYR A 76 -7.20 4.82 9.53
CA TYR A 76 -6.84 4.17 10.79
C TYR A 76 -5.39 4.45 11.23
N GLN A 77 -4.52 4.95 10.34
CA GLN A 77 -3.10 5.21 10.64
C GLN A 77 -2.86 6.62 11.19
N GLN A 78 -3.51 6.94 12.31
CA GLN A 78 -3.44 8.27 12.94
C GLN A 78 -2.00 8.66 13.37
N GLN A 79 -1.18 7.69 13.76
CA GLN A 79 0.23 7.93 14.11
C GLN A 79 1.03 8.39 12.88
N LEU A 80 0.87 7.73 11.73
CA LEU A 80 1.55 8.13 10.48
C LEU A 80 1.12 9.54 10.06
N ARG A 81 -0.17 9.83 10.15
CA ARG A 81 -0.71 11.17 9.85
C ARG A 81 -0.02 12.26 10.67
N ARG A 82 0.07 12.08 12.00
CA ARG A 82 0.74 13.06 12.89
C ARG A 82 2.21 13.27 12.53
N ILE A 83 2.94 12.18 12.28
CA ILE A 83 4.36 12.21 11.87
C ILE A 83 4.55 12.99 10.57
N LEU A 84 3.62 12.86 9.62
CA LEU A 84 3.65 13.58 8.35
C LEU A 84 3.32 15.06 8.55
N GLU A 85 2.32 15.40 9.36
CA GLU A 85 1.95 16.78 9.71
C GLU A 85 3.13 17.51 10.39
N GLU A 86 3.85 16.83 11.30
CA GLU A 86 5.11 17.34 11.90
C GLU A 86 6.21 17.62 10.87
N ARG A 87 6.14 16.98 9.69
CA ARG A 87 7.07 17.17 8.56
C ARG A 87 6.49 18.09 7.48
N SER A 88 5.51 18.92 7.86
CA SER A 88 4.84 19.90 7.00
C SER A 88 4.05 19.30 5.84
N PHE A 89 3.70 18.01 5.91
CA PHE A 89 2.67 17.48 5.02
C PHE A 89 1.31 18.03 5.44
N TYR A 90 0.45 18.21 4.46
CA TYR A 90 -0.94 18.56 4.65
C TYR A 90 -1.78 17.66 3.77
N GLN A 91 -3.06 17.53 4.11
CA GLN A 91 -3.99 16.74 3.31
C GLN A 91 -4.19 17.40 1.94
N ALA A 92 -3.65 16.78 0.89
CA ALA A 92 -3.81 17.25 -0.50
C ALA A 92 -5.09 16.70 -1.17
N GLY A 93 -5.68 15.63 -0.62
CA GLY A 93 -6.88 14.99 -1.16
C GLY A 93 -7.35 13.83 -0.29
N ALA A 94 -8.42 13.17 -0.73
CA ALA A 94 -8.94 11.95 -0.14
C ALA A 94 -9.17 10.92 -1.26
N TYR A 95 -9.08 9.64 -0.91
CA TYR A 95 -9.43 8.54 -1.80
C TYR A 95 -10.37 7.58 -1.07
N SER A 96 -11.21 6.89 -1.83
CA SER A 96 -12.11 5.87 -1.30
C SER A 96 -11.83 4.55 -2.01
N CYS A 97 -11.62 3.49 -1.23
CA CYS A 97 -11.52 2.14 -1.78
C CYS A 97 -12.93 1.58 -2.00
N LEU A 98 -13.24 1.21 -3.24
CA LEU A 98 -14.52 0.59 -3.60
C LEU A 98 -14.30 -0.90 -3.85
N SER A 99 -15.10 -1.75 -3.19
CA SER A 99 -15.04 -3.19 -3.35
C SER A 99 -16.44 -3.78 -3.52
N LYS A 100 -16.60 -4.74 -4.43
CA LYS A 100 -17.85 -5.48 -4.63
C LYS A 100 -17.58 -6.98 -4.59
N GLN A 101 -18.37 -7.70 -3.80
CA GLN A 101 -18.35 -9.16 -3.81
C GLN A 101 -18.98 -9.67 -5.12
N LEU A 102 -18.21 -10.41 -5.91
CA LEU A 102 -18.66 -10.99 -7.19
C LEU A 102 -19.21 -12.41 -7.05
N ALA A 103 -19.25 -12.96 -5.82
CA ALA A 103 -19.79 -14.29 -5.58
C ALA A 103 -21.30 -14.30 -5.89
N VAL A 104 -21.69 -15.15 -6.84
CA VAL A 104 -23.08 -15.42 -7.21
C VAL A 104 -23.38 -16.86 -6.87
N ARG A 105 -24.56 -17.13 -6.32
CA ARG A 105 -25.03 -18.51 -6.12
C ARG A 105 -25.26 -19.14 -7.49
N VAL A 106 -24.53 -20.21 -7.78
CA VAL A 106 -24.79 -21.04 -8.97
C VAL A 106 -25.94 -21.98 -8.63
N HIS A 107 -26.96 -22.02 -9.50
CA HIS A 107 -28.03 -23.00 -9.37
C HIS A 107 -27.49 -24.37 -9.79
N GLU A 108 -27.47 -25.34 -8.88
CA GLU A 108 -27.04 -26.69 -9.19
C GLU A 108 -28.20 -27.43 -9.87
N SER A 109 -28.01 -27.81 -11.14
CA SER A 109 -29.01 -28.58 -11.88
C SER A 109 -29.19 -29.94 -11.22
N ARG A 110 -30.37 -30.19 -10.62
CA ARG A 110 -30.72 -31.53 -10.14
C ARG A 110 -31.05 -32.43 -11.33
N LEU A 111 -30.31 -33.52 -11.47
CA LEU A 111 -30.66 -34.59 -12.41
C LEU A 111 -32.00 -35.19 -11.99
N VAL A 112 -32.98 -35.15 -12.89
CA VAL A 112 -34.28 -35.80 -12.68
C VAL A 112 -34.25 -37.15 -13.39
N PRO A 113 -34.63 -38.27 -12.73
CA PRO A 113 -34.66 -39.57 -13.38
C PRO A 113 -35.65 -39.58 -14.56
N SER A 114 -35.21 -40.02 -15.74
CA SER A 114 -36.11 -40.26 -16.88
C SER A 114 -36.93 -41.52 -16.61
N ARG A 115 -38.26 -41.43 -16.64
CA ARG A 115 -39.12 -42.62 -16.64
C ARG A 115 -39.07 -43.25 -18.04
N ALA A 116 -38.60 -44.49 -18.10
CA ALA A 116 -38.67 -45.36 -19.27
C ALA A 116 -40.10 -45.88 -19.48
#